data_AF-A0AAP9R282-F1
#
_entry.id   AF-A0AAP9R282-F1
#
_cell.length_a   1.000
_cell.length_b   1.000
_cell.length_c   1.000
_cell.angle_alpha   90.00
_cell.angle_beta   90.00
_cell.angle_gamma   90.00
#
_symmetry.space_group_name_H-M   'P 1'
#
loop_
_entity.id
_entity.type
_entity.pdbx_description
1 polymer ?
#
loop_
_entity_poly.entity_id
_entity_poly.type
_entity_poly.pdbx_seq_one_letter_code
_entity_poly.pdbx_strand_id
1 'polypeptide(L)'
;MGRTPSKNSKTGLEVIARRRGEGRIRGSGDWMQFKSSTDGVWYRIQDADMAHLTDAVKYWNQKGGYYGPKSREVRAFMRDSRNYELEYYGHNRSQGALLPDRYKHSGDFIGPEEKSQYFQ
;
A
#
# COMPACT_ATOMS: atom_id res chain seq x y z
N MET A 1 7.74 -0.99 7.65
CA MET A 1 7.00 0.27 7.35
C MET A 1 5.74 0.48 8.21
N GLY A 2 4.86 -0.52 8.31
CA GLY A 2 3.58 -0.43 9.01
C GLY A 2 2.56 -1.36 8.36
N ARG A 3 1.32 -1.38 8.84
CA ARG A 3 0.24 -2.12 8.15
C ARG A 3 -0.19 -1.33 6.91
N THR A 4 -0.41 -2.02 5.80
CA THR A 4 -1.08 -1.48 4.61
C THR A 4 -2.45 -0.92 5.02
N PRO A 5 -2.86 0.27 4.53
CA PRO A 5 -4.14 0.86 4.84
C PRO A 5 -5.29 -0.05 4.39
N SER A 6 -6.40 -0.01 5.14
CA SER A 6 -7.65 -0.66 4.73
C SER A 6 -8.33 0.14 3.61
N LYS A 7 -9.07 -0.56 2.74
CA LYS A 7 -9.98 0.05 1.75
C LYS A 7 -11.03 0.98 2.40
N ASN A 8 -11.34 0.78 3.68
CA ASN A 8 -12.28 1.61 4.44
C ASN A 8 -11.60 2.77 5.19
N SER A 9 -10.26 2.88 5.12
CA SER A 9 -9.54 4.02 5.70
C SER A 9 -9.63 5.25 4.80
N LYS A 10 -9.27 6.44 5.31
CA LYS A 10 -9.17 7.67 4.49
C LYS A 10 -8.39 7.43 3.18
N THR A 11 -7.20 6.83 3.26
CA THR A 11 -6.38 6.50 2.07
C THR A 11 -7.11 5.55 1.11
N GLY A 12 -7.81 4.54 1.64
CA GLY A 12 -8.59 3.62 0.81
C GLY A 12 -9.78 4.27 0.12
N LEU A 13 -10.50 5.16 0.81
CA LEU A 13 -11.61 5.92 0.26
C LEU A 13 -11.16 6.88 -0.84
N GLU A 14 -9.99 7.50 -0.69
CA GLU A 14 -9.37 8.33 -1.74
C GLU A 14 -9.05 7.50 -3.00
N VAL A 15 -8.56 6.27 -2.85
CA VAL A 15 -8.35 5.34 -3.97
C VAL A 15 -9.67 4.99 -4.65
N ILE A 16 -10.71 4.65 -3.88
CA ILE A 16 -12.04 4.33 -4.42
C ILE A 16 -12.61 5.53 -5.20
N ALA A 17 -12.53 6.73 -4.63
CA ALA A 17 -13.04 7.95 -5.26
C ALA A 17 -12.32 8.23 -6.59
N ARG A 18 -10.98 8.16 -6.60
CA ARG A 18 -10.18 8.33 -7.80
C ARG A 18 -10.54 7.30 -8.87
N ARG A 19 -10.56 6.02 -8.52
CA ARG A 19 -10.87 4.93 -9.49
C ARG A 19 -12.32 4.99 -9.98
N ARG A 20 -13.25 5.55 -9.21
CA ARG A 20 -14.61 5.84 -9.69
C ARG A 20 -14.60 6.90 -10.78
N GLY A 21 -13.83 7.99 -10.61
CA GLY A 21 -13.62 9.00 -11.65
C GLY A 21 -12.99 8.43 -12.93
N GLU A 22 -12.17 7.38 -12.80
CA GLU A 22 -11.56 6.65 -13.92
C GLU A 22 -12.51 5.61 -14.58
N GLY A 23 -13.75 5.46 -14.11
CA GLY A 23 -14.68 4.44 -14.60
C GLY A 23 -14.31 3.00 -14.21
N ARG A 24 -13.44 2.83 -13.20
CA ARG A 24 -12.94 1.53 -12.70
C ARG A 24 -13.63 1.07 -11.41
N ILE A 25 -14.62 1.82 -10.94
CA ILE A 25 -15.52 1.45 -9.86
C ILE A 25 -16.96 1.63 -10.35
N ARG A 26 -17.84 0.67 -10.05
CA ARG A 26 -19.27 0.76 -10.35
C ARG A 26 -20.11 0.26 -9.16
N GLY A 27 -21.40 0.60 -9.17
CA GLY A 27 -22.31 0.28 -8.07
C GLY A 27 -22.01 1.06 -6.78
N SER A 28 -22.59 0.63 -5.66
CA SER A 28 -22.44 1.23 -4.33
C SER A 28 -22.76 0.20 -3.24
N GLY A 29 -22.39 0.50 -1.99
CA GLY A 29 -22.64 -0.38 -0.85
C GLY A 29 -22.07 -1.78 -1.05
N ASP A 30 -22.84 -2.79 -0.67
CA ASP A 30 -22.42 -4.20 -0.77
C ASP A 30 -22.26 -4.71 -2.21
N TRP A 31 -22.86 -4.01 -3.18
CA TRP A 31 -22.78 -4.34 -4.60
C TRP A 31 -21.72 -3.52 -5.34
N MET A 32 -20.91 -2.74 -4.63
CA MET A 32 -19.80 -2.01 -5.23
C MET A 32 -18.77 -2.99 -5.81
N GLN A 33 -18.38 -2.73 -7.06
CA GLN A 33 -17.39 -3.53 -7.78
C GLN A 33 -16.23 -2.66 -8.25
N PHE A 34 -15.06 -3.28 -8.36
CA PHE A 34 -13.87 -2.67 -8.95
C PHE A 34 -13.35 -3.51 -10.11
N LYS A 35 -12.74 -2.84 -11.10
CA LYS A 35 -12.08 -3.51 -12.21
C LYS A 35 -10.62 -3.79 -11.84
N SER A 36 -10.26 -5.07 -11.73
CA SER A 36 -8.88 -5.52 -11.50
C SER A 36 -7.93 -4.91 -12.52
N SER A 37 -6.72 -4.56 -12.10
CA SER A 37 -5.66 -4.10 -13.01
C SER A 37 -4.96 -5.27 -13.69
N THR A 38 -4.92 -6.43 -13.02
CA THR A 38 -4.25 -7.64 -13.50
C THR A 38 -5.00 -8.31 -14.65
N ASP A 39 -6.33 -8.49 -14.55
CA ASP A 39 -7.11 -9.25 -15.55
C ASP A 39 -8.28 -8.47 -16.17
N GLY A 40 -8.54 -7.25 -15.70
CA GLY A 40 -9.65 -6.43 -16.19
C GLY A 40 -11.05 -6.93 -15.81
N VAL A 41 -11.18 -7.94 -14.94
CA VAL A 41 -12.44 -8.49 -14.46
C VAL A 41 -13.02 -7.60 -13.34
N TRP A 42 -14.36 -7.56 -13.27
CA TRP A 42 -15.08 -6.86 -12.21
C TRP A 42 -15.27 -7.76 -10.99
N TYR A 43 -14.63 -7.40 -9.88
CA TYR A 43 -14.75 -8.10 -8.61
C TYR A 43 -15.54 -7.27 -7.60
N ARG A 44 -16.12 -7.92 -6.59
CA ARG A 44 -16.75 -7.18 -5.49
C ARG A 44 -15.69 -6.48 -4.64
N ILE A 45 -16.02 -5.30 -4.11
CA ILE A 45 -15.08 -4.53 -3.29
C ILE A 45 -14.61 -5.30 -2.04
N GLN A 46 -15.43 -6.22 -1.52
CA GLN A 46 -15.05 -7.04 -0.37
C GLN A 46 -13.82 -7.91 -0.68
N ASP A 47 -13.67 -8.34 -1.93
CA ASP A 47 -12.56 -9.16 -2.44
C ASP A 47 -11.32 -8.34 -2.83
N ALA A 48 -11.36 -7.01 -2.63
CA ALA A 48 -10.22 -6.14 -2.91
C ALA A 48 -9.24 -6.11 -1.73
N ASP A 49 -7.96 -6.24 -2.05
CA ASP A 49 -6.84 -5.78 -1.23
C ASP A 49 -6.34 -4.41 -1.76
N MET A 50 -5.69 -3.64 -0.86
CA MET A 50 -4.98 -2.41 -1.23
C MET A 50 -3.58 -2.79 -1.71
N ALA A 51 -3.43 -2.96 -3.03
CA ALA A 51 -2.16 -3.33 -3.66
C ALA A 51 -1.26 -2.11 -3.80
N HIS A 52 0.03 -2.27 -3.54
CA HIS A 52 1.03 -1.22 -3.72
C HIS A 52 1.41 -1.09 -5.20
N LEU A 53 1.32 0.13 -5.76
CA LEU A 53 1.83 0.45 -7.10
C LEU A 53 3.35 0.58 -7.10
N THR A 54 3.87 1.31 -6.10
CA THR A 54 5.30 1.39 -5.82
C THR A 54 5.62 0.32 -4.79
N ASP A 55 6.49 -0.62 -5.16
CA ASP A 55 6.91 -1.71 -4.28
C ASP A 55 7.37 -1.18 -2.92
N ALA A 56 6.62 -1.58 -1.91
CA ALA A 56 6.83 -1.29 -0.50
C ALA A 56 8.25 -1.66 -0.02
N VAL A 57 8.76 -2.81 -0.47
CA VAL A 57 10.09 -3.32 -0.12
C VAL A 57 11.16 -2.47 -0.79
N LYS A 58 10.97 -2.08 -2.06
CA LYS A 58 11.91 -1.20 -2.77
C LYS A 58 12.01 0.17 -2.11
N TYR A 59 10.87 0.80 -1.78
CA TYR A 59 10.89 2.07 -1.05
C TYR A 59 11.64 1.93 0.27
N TRP A 60 11.40 0.87 1.04
CA TRP A 60 12.13 0.63 2.29
C TRP A 60 13.63 0.49 2.05
N ASN A 61 14.03 -0.37 1.12
CA ASN A 61 15.44 -0.69 0.84
C ASN A 61 16.23 0.48 0.27
N GLN A 62 15.57 1.43 -0.41
CA GLN A 62 16.21 2.59 -1.03
C GLN A 62 16.16 3.85 -0.19
N LYS A 63 15.10 4.06 0.60
CA LYS A 63 14.85 5.34 1.29
C LYS A 63 14.23 5.17 2.67
N GLY A 64 13.16 4.39 2.79
CA GLY A 64 12.37 4.28 4.02
C GLY A 64 13.16 3.75 5.22
N GLY A 65 14.07 2.82 5.00
CA GLY A 65 14.88 2.22 6.06
C GLY A 65 15.80 3.20 6.78
N TYR A 66 16.35 4.19 6.06
CA TYR A 66 17.18 5.25 6.64
C TYR A 66 16.43 6.15 7.63
N TYR A 67 15.11 6.25 7.52
CA TYR A 67 14.29 7.00 8.48
C TYR A 67 13.80 6.14 9.65
N GLY A 68 13.98 4.82 9.58
CA GLY A 68 13.46 3.88 10.56
C GLY A 68 11.96 3.54 10.42
N PRO A 69 11.50 2.46 11.08
CA PRO A 69 10.13 2.00 10.97
C PRO A 69 9.15 2.99 11.61
N LYS A 70 8.02 3.25 10.93
CA LYS A 70 6.93 4.13 11.40
C LYS A 70 7.32 5.60 11.64
N SER A 71 8.48 6.04 11.15
CA SER A 71 8.85 7.46 11.08
C SER A 71 7.81 8.28 10.30
N ARG A 72 7.87 9.60 10.45
CA ARG A 72 6.94 10.51 9.76
C ARG A 72 6.99 10.30 8.25
N GLU A 73 8.17 10.13 7.70
CA GLU A 73 8.47 9.97 6.28
C GLU A 73 7.92 8.63 5.76
N VAL A 74 8.16 7.53 6.49
CA VAL A 74 7.61 6.21 6.14
C VAL A 74 6.08 6.21 6.25
N ARG A 75 5.51 6.88 7.26
CA ARG A 75 4.04 6.99 7.39
C ARG A 75 3.42 7.87 6.32
N ALA A 76 4.13 8.91 5.85
CA ALA A 76 3.68 9.72 4.73
C ALA A 76 3.60 8.87 3.45
N PHE A 77 4.63 8.06 3.17
CA PHE A 77 4.61 7.10 2.07
C PHE A 77 3.44 6.11 2.17
N MET A 78 3.24 5.50 3.35
CA MET A 78 2.17 4.50 3.56
C MET A 78 0.76 5.09 3.47
N ARG A 79 0.58 6.40 3.67
CA ARG A 79 -0.73 7.08 3.65
C ARG A 79 -1.06 7.77 2.33
N ASP A 80 -0.09 7.89 1.42
CA ASP A 80 -0.32 8.47 0.11
C ASP A 80 -1.16 7.50 -0.74
N SER A 81 -2.40 7.88 -1.03
CA SER A 81 -3.34 7.08 -1.82
C SER A 81 -2.89 6.85 -3.26
N ARG A 82 -1.94 7.65 -3.77
CA ARG A 82 -1.34 7.46 -5.10
C ARG A 82 -0.38 6.28 -5.15
N ASN A 83 0.03 5.74 -4.01
CA ASN A 83 0.86 4.54 -3.94
C ASN A 83 0.06 3.24 -4.01
N TYR A 84 -1.26 3.31 -4.19
CA TYR A 84 -2.14 2.15 -4.12
C TYR A 84 -3.13 2.05 -5.26
N GLU A 85 -3.54 0.81 -5.51
CA GLU A 85 -4.73 0.45 -6.27
C GLU A 85 -5.55 -0.63 -5.55
N LEU A 86 -6.77 -0.85 -6.04
CA LEU A 86 -7.58 -1.99 -5.62
C LEU A 86 -7.32 -3.16 -6.57
N GLU A 87 -6.91 -4.28 -6.00
CA GLU A 87 -6.65 -5.50 -6.74
C GLU A 87 -7.33 -6.69 -6.06
N TYR A 88 -7.74 -7.67 -6.85
CA TYR A 88 -8.27 -8.92 -6.35
C TYR A 88 -7.23 -9.60 -5.45
N TYR A 89 -7.66 -9.99 -4.24
CA TYR A 89 -6.75 -10.49 -3.21
C TYR A 89 -5.87 -11.65 -3.72
N GLY A 90 -6.40 -12.50 -4.61
CA GLY A 90 -5.65 -13.64 -5.17
C GLY A 90 -4.44 -13.18 -6.00
N HIS A 91 -4.66 -12.22 -6.91
CA HIS A 91 -3.61 -11.66 -7.76
C HIS A 91 -2.56 -10.92 -6.93
N ASN A 92 -3.02 -10.01 -6.06
CA ASN A 92 -2.14 -9.21 -5.20
C ASN A 92 -1.23 -10.09 -4.33
N ARG A 93 -1.78 -11.13 -3.70
CA ARG A 93 -1.02 -12.03 -2.82
C ARG A 93 -0.07 -12.92 -3.61
N SER A 94 -0.50 -13.43 -4.77
CA SER A 94 0.34 -14.24 -5.65
C SER A 94 1.55 -13.44 -6.16
N GLN A 95 1.31 -12.22 -6.66
CA GLN A 95 2.36 -11.33 -7.14
C GLN A 95 3.35 -11.00 -6.01
N GLY A 96 2.86 -10.70 -4.81
CA GLY A 96 3.71 -10.45 -3.65
C GLY A 96 4.60 -11.65 -3.27
N ALA A 97 4.10 -12.88 -3.41
CA ALA A 97 4.88 -14.10 -3.14
C ALA A 97 6.00 -14.33 -4.18
N LEU A 98 5.82 -13.83 -5.41
CA LEU A 98 6.78 -13.96 -6.50
C LEU A 98 7.89 -12.89 -6.48
N LEU A 99 7.76 -11.84 -5.67
CA LEU A 99 8.78 -10.80 -5.59
C LEU A 99 10.09 -11.36 -5.00
N PRO A 100 11.25 -11.11 -5.63
CA PRO A 100 12.55 -11.56 -5.11
C PRO A 100 13.04 -10.69 -3.96
N ASP A 101 12.57 -9.44 -3.88
CA ASP A 101 13.04 -8.46 -2.91
C ASP A 101 12.62 -8.83 -1.48
N ARG A 102 13.53 -8.59 -0.53
CA ARG A 102 13.29 -8.76 0.91
C ARG A 102 13.62 -7.46 1.63
N TYR A 103 12.91 -7.20 2.73
CA TYR A 103 13.20 -6.04 3.57
C TYR A 103 14.61 -6.17 4.15
N LYS A 104 15.47 -5.18 3.91
CA LYS A 104 16.71 -5.01 4.68
C LYS A 104 16.39 -4.77 6.15
N HIS A 105 17.24 -5.23 7.06
CA HIS A 105 17.07 -4.95 8.48
C HIS A 105 17.31 -3.47 8.74
N SER A 106 16.63 -2.89 9.73
CA SER A 106 16.81 -1.47 10.07
C SER A 106 18.26 -1.16 10.50
N GLY A 107 18.97 -2.14 11.07
CA GLY A 107 20.39 -2.01 11.41
C GLY A 107 21.35 -2.02 10.22
N ASP A 108 20.88 -2.39 9.02
CA ASP A 108 21.71 -2.40 7.81
C ASP A 108 21.85 -0.99 7.19
N PHE A 109 21.07 -0.02 7.67
CA PHE A 109 21.09 1.36 7.19
C PHE A 109 22.02 2.20 8.08
N ILE A 110 23.21 2.55 7.59
CA ILE A 110 24.15 3.44 8.29
C ILE A 110 23.82 4.90 7.88
N GLY A 111 22.96 5.59 8.65
CA GLY A 111 22.61 7.02 8.48
C GLY A 111 21.27 7.44 9.13
N PRO A 112 21.10 8.73 9.47
CA PRO A 112 21.01 9.17 10.86
C PRO A 112 19.81 8.56 11.60
N GLU A 113 20.09 7.53 12.40
CA GLU A 113 19.25 7.17 13.53
C GLU A 113 19.51 8.18 14.66
N GLU A 114 18.96 9.40 14.56
CA GLU A 114 18.71 10.16 15.79
C GLU A 114 17.59 9.43 16.52
N LYS A 115 17.98 8.58 17.49
CA LYS A 115 17.04 8.00 18.44
C LYS A 115 16.32 9.14 19.12
N SER A 116 15.02 9.29 18.83
CA SER A 116 14.16 10.24 19.52
C SER A 116 14.24 9.99 21.02
N GLN A 117 14.78 10.96 21.76
CA GLN A 117 14.93 10.91 23.22
C GLN A 117 13.61 11.11 23.97
N TYR A 118 12.48 11.23 23.24
CA TYR A 118 11.18 11.63 23.79
C TYR A 118 10.25 10.48 24.21
N PHE A 119 10.72 9.24 24.16
CA PHE A 119 9.97 8.09 24.69
C PHE A 119 10.91 7.17 25.47
N GLN A 120 11.21 7.56 26.72
CA GLN A 120 11.57 6.65 27.80
C GLN A 120 10.32 6.35 28.63
#